data_AF-A0A1B6FJS4-F1
#
_entry.id   AF-A0A1B6FJS4-F1
#
_cell.length_a   1.000
_cell.length_b   1.000
_cell.length_c   1.000
_cell.angle_alpha   90.00
_cell.angle_beta   90.00
_cell.angle_gamma   90.00
#
_symmetry.space_group_name_H-M   'P 1'
#
loop_
_entity.id
_entity.type
_entity.pdbx_description
1 polymer ?
#
loop_
_entity_poly.entity_id
_entity_poly.type
_entity_poly.pdbx_seq_one_letter_code
_entity_poly.pdbx_strand_id
1 'polypeptide(L)'
;NDWDINFRASKAWSQEIAKLITSERKIDCFTLNVGPVCNEIEAHNRKYWDTLASSLYASVLADVASVDKFVQEARRTLQVQPQSLDQVGEAHTHYIEVTQKALQMQEVVEEVQRKNRTLASWTKEKIEQVSALTVTWDNFQSQLSNQQYLIGKQVETMKNNLMTSVDS
;
A
#
# COMPACT_ATOMS: atom_id res chain seq x y z
N ASN A 1 -13.08 -8.18 -2.39
CA ASN A 1 -11.68 -8.08 -2.86
C ASN A 1 -11.39 -9.28 -3.72
N ASP A 2 -10.85 -9.08 -4.92
CA ASP A 2 -10.61 -10.17 -5.88
C ASP A 2 -9.58 -11.18 -5.35
N TRP A 3 -8.56 -10.72 -4.63
CA TRP A 3 -7.59 -11.60 -3.97
C TRP A 3 -8.24 -12.65 -3.05
N ASP A 4 -9.13 -12.21 -2.16
CA ASP A 4 -9.84 -13.11 -1.24
C ASP A 4 -10.73 -14.12 -1.97
N ILE A 5 -11.34 -13.72 -3.09
CA ILE A 5 -12.15 -14.60 -3.92
C ILE A 5 -11.26 -15.68 -4.54
N ASN A 6 -10.11 -15.29 -5.09
CA ASN A 6 -9.17 -16.20 -5.75
C ASN A 6 -8.52 -17.19 -4.77
N PHE A 7 -8.05 -16.73 -3.60
CA PHE A 7 -7.52 -17.62 -2.57
C PHE A 7 -8.57 -18.61 -2.06
N ARG A 8 -9.81 -18.13 -1.85
CA ARG A 8 -10.91 -18.99 -1.43
C ARG A 8 -11.25 -20.04 -2.48
N ALA A 9 -11.31 -19.66 -3.75
CA ALA A 9 -11.58 -20.57 -4.85
C ALA A 9 -10.50 -21.65 -4.95
N SER A 10 -9.21 -21.26 -4.93
CA SER A 10 -8.09 -22.20 -4.95
C SER A 10 -8.11 -23.19 -3.77
N LYS A 11 -8.44 -22.70 -2.56
CA LYS A 11 -8.59 -23.57 -1.38
C LYS A 11 -9.77 -24.53 -1.49
N ALA A 12 -10.93 -24.05 -1.94
CA ALA A 12 -12.12 -24.88 -2.12
C ALA A 12 -11.86 -25.99 -3.15
N TRP A 13 -11.19 -25.65 -4.25
CA TRP A 13 -10.85 -26.61 -5.28
C TRP A 13 -9.87 -27.68 -4.78
N SER A 14 -8.85 -27.33 -4.01
CA SER A 14 -7.99 -28.33 -3.33
C SER A 14 -8.80 -29.30 -2.46
N GLN A 15 -9.82 -28.81 -1.74
CA GLN A 15 -10.66 -29.66 -0.89
C GLN A 15 -11.58 -30.59 -1.71
N GLU A 16 -12.00 -30.17 -2.90
CA GLU A 16 -12.79 -31.00 -3.82
C GLU A 16 -11.93 -32.11 -4.43
N ILE A 17 -10.72 -31.78 -4.91
CA ILE A 17 -9.81 -32.77 -5.50
C ILE A 17 -9.37 -33.82 -4.48
N ALA A 18 -9.09 -33.43 -3.24
CA ALA A 18 -8.74 -34.37 -2.17
C ALA A 18 -9.82 -35.45 -1.92
N LYS A 19 -11.10 -35.13 -2.17
CA LYS A 19 -12.20 -36.11 -2.08
C LYS A 19 -12.23 -37.09 -3.24
N LEU A 20 -11.68 -36.71 -4.40
CA LEU A 20 -11.64 -37.54 -5.60
C LEU A 20 -10.48 -38.54 -5.56
N ILE A 21 -9.33 -38.14 -5.00
CA ILE A 21 -8.12 -38.99 -4.87
C ILE A 21 -8.43 -40.29 -4.12
N THR A 22 -9.27 -40.22 -3.09
CA THR A 22 -9.61 -41.37 -2.23
C THR A 22 -10.70 -42.26 -2.81
N SER A 23 -11.25 -41.91 -3.98
CA SER A 23 -12.35 -42.62 -4.60
C SER A 23 -11.89 -43.48 -5.79
N GLU A 24 -11.59 -44.76 -5.53
CA GLU A 24 -11.48 -45.75 -6.62
C GLU A 24 -12.81 -45.82 -7.38
N ARG A 25 -12.76 -45.73 -8.70
CA ARG A 25 -13.95 -45.79 -9.55
C ARG A 25 -14.01 -47.14 -10.25
N LYS A 26 -14.88 -48.03 -9.76
CA LYS A 26 -15.24 -49.26 -10.46
C LYS A 26 -16.38 -48.99 -11.44
N ILE A 27 -16.20 -49.40 -12.69
CA ILE A 27 -17.19 -49.32 -13.75
C ILE A 27 -17.26 -50.70 -14.38
N ASP A 28 -18.33 -51.44 -14.11
CA ASP A 28 -18.50 -52.85 -14.48
C ASP A 28 -17.28 -53.72 -14.09
N CYS A 29 -16.52 -54.20 -15.08
CA CYS A 29 -15.32 -55.03 -14.90
C CYS A 29 -14.01 -54.22 -14.91
N PHE A 30 -14.07 -52.89 -14.94
CA PHE A 30 -12.90 -52.01 -14.94
C PHE A 30 -12.73 -51.30 -13.58
N THR A 31 -11.48 -51.15 -13.17
CA THR A 31 -11.08 -50.25 -12.07
C THR A 31 -10.30 -49.10 -12.66
N LEU A 32 -10.80 -47.89 -12.51
CA LEU A 32 -10.13 -46.67 -12.94
C LEU A 32 -9.39 -46.02 -11.76
N ASN A 33 -8.09 -45.80 -11.95
CA ASN A 33 -7.27 -45.03 -11.02
C ASN A 33 -7.19 -43.57 -11.50
N VAL A 34 -7.82 -42.66 -10.74
CA VAL A 34 -7.81 -41.21 -11.02
C VAL A 34 -6.71 -40.45 -10.26
N GLY A 35 -5.97 -41.14 -9.38
CA GLY A 35 -4.94 -40.55 -8.53
C GLY A 35 -3.89 -39.73 -9.30
N PRO A 36 -3.29 -40.24 -10.39
CA PRO A 36 -2.29 -39.48 -11.15
C PRO A 36 -2.83 -38.15 -11.70
N VAL A 37 -4.05 -38.14 -12.21
CA VAL A 37 -4.69 -36.92 -12.76
C VAL A 37 -4.98 -35.92 -11.65
N CYS A 38 -5.53 -36.39 -10.52
CA CYS A 38 -5.78 -35.54 -9.36
C CYS A 38 -4.50 -34.93 -8.80
N ASN A 39 -3.40 -35.69 -8.72
CA ASN A 39 -2.11 -35.18 -8.25
C ASN A 39 -1.56 -34.08 -9.16
N GLU A 40 -1.66 -34.24 -10.48
CA GLU A 40 -1.21 -33.22 -11.45
C GLU A 40 -2.03 -31.93 -11.32
N ILE A 41 -3.34 -32.08 -11.15
CA ILE A 41 -4.30 -31.01 -10.89
C ILE A 41 -3.92 -30.26 -9.59
N GLU A 42 -3.66 -30.97 -8.49
CA GLU A 42 -3.21 -30.35 -7.23
C GLU A 42 -1.88 -29.61 -7.37
N ALA A 43 -0.94 -30.16 -8.14
CA ALA A 43 0.33 -29.50 -8.43
C ALA A 43 0.13 -28.16 -9.17
N HIS A 44 -0.76 -28.13 -10.15
CA HIS A 44 -1.13 -26.90 -10.86
C HIS A 44 -1.76 -25.86 -9.93
N ASN A 45 -2.69 -26.28 -9.05
CA ASN A 45 -3.31 -25.36 -8.11
C ASN A 45 -2.36 -24.83 -7.04
N ARG A 46 -1.39 -25.64 -6.61
CA ARG A 46 -0.31 -25.16 -5.73
C ARG A 46 0.52 -24.08 -6.43
N LYS A 47 0.91 -24.31 -7.68
CA LYS A 47 1.63 -23.30 -8.48
C LYS A 47 0.82 -22.02 -8.66
N TYR A 48 -0.50 -22.14 -8.88
CA TYR A 48 -1.41 -21.01 -8.93
C TYR A 48 -1.42 -20.25 -7.60
N TRP A 49 -1.54 -20.94 -6.47
CA TRP A 49 -1.49 -20.35 -5.14
C TRP A 49 -0.20 -19.57 -4.91
N ASP A 50 0.95 -20.15 -5.22
CA ASP A 50 2.26 -19.52 -5.04
C ASP A 50 2.40 -18.26 -5.91
N THR A 51 1.88 -18.32 -7.14
CA THR A 51 1.86 -17.17 -8.06
C THR A 51 0.92 -16.07 -7.56
N LEU A 52 -0.25 -16.44 -7.03
CA LEU A 52 -1.22 -15.51 -6.45
C LEU A 52 -0.64 -14.80 -5.22
N ALA A 53 0.01 -15.54 -4.31
CA ALA A 53 0.71 -14.99 -3.16
C ALA A 53 1.83 -14.04 -3.58
N SER A 54 2.70 -14.48 -4.49
CA SER A 54 3.84 -13.68 -4.96
C SER A 54 3.40 -12.40 -5.69
N SER A 55 2.31 -12.46 -6.47
CA SER A 55 1.78 -11.28 -7.16
C SER A 55 1.12 -10.29 -6.20
N LEU A 56 0.40 -10.76 -5.18
CA LEU A 56 -0.12 -9.89 -4.12
C LEU A 56 1.02 -9.25 -3.32
N TYR A 57 2.05 -10.02 -2.95
CA TYR A 57 3.25 -9.51 -2.29
C TYR A 57 3.92 -8.40 -3.12
N ALA A 58 4.15 -8.65 -4.41
CA ALA A 58 4.74 -7.67 -5.32
C ALA A 58 3.86 -6.41 -5.46
N SER A 59 2.53 -6.56 -5.53
CA SER A 59 1.61 -5.42 -5.57
C SER A 59 1.71 -4.58 -4.30
N VAL A 60 1.83 -5.19 -3.12
CA VAL A 60 2.03 -4.45 -1.86
C VAL A 60 3.33 -3.67 -1.90
N LEU A 61 4.43 -4.29 -2.32
CA LEU A 61 5.73 -3.61 -2.39
C LEU A 61 5.74 -2.44 -3.40
N ALA A 62 5.05 -2.58 -4.52
CA ALA A 62 4.92 -1.51 -5.50
C ALA A 62 4.20 -0.29 -4.92
N ASP A 63 3.10 -0.52 -4.19
CA ASP A 63 2.36 0.56 -3.53
C ASP A 63 3.19 1.19 -2.40
N VAL A 64 3.91 0.38 -1.61
CA VAL A 64 4.85 0.88 -0.58
C VAL A 64 5.89 1.81 -1.21
N ALA A 65 6.54 1.37 -2.28
CA ALA A 65 7.54 2.18 -2.98
C ALA A 65 6.96 3.48 -3.54
N SER A 66 5.71 3.46 -4.01
CA SER A 66 5.00 4.65 -4.50
C SER A 66 4.78 5.68 -3.37
N VAL A 67 4.31 5.23 -2.20
CA VAL A 67 4.11 6.11 -1.04
C VAL A 67 5.45 6.64 -0.53
N ASP A 68 6.48 5.79 -0.41
CA ASP A 68 7.81 6.20 0.04
C ASP A 68 8.42 7.26 -0.88
N LYS A 69 8.32 7.06 -2.20
CA LYS A 69 8.77 8.04 -3.19
C LYS A 69 8.06 9.37 -3.00
N PHE A 70 6.74 9.36 -2.86
CA PHE A 70 5.96 10.57 -2.59
C PHE A 70 6.42 11.28 -1.32
N VAL A 71 6.59 10.55 -0.20
CA VAL A 71 7.03 11.14 1.07
C VAL A 71 8.41 11.77 0.93
N GLN A 72 9.36 11.12 0.25
CA GLN A 72 10.70 11.66 0.03
C GLN A 72 10.69 12.94 -0.82
N GLU A 73 9.91 12.95 -1.90
CA GLU A 73 9.75 14.12 -2.77
C GLU A 73 9.08 15.28 -2.02
N ALA A 74 7.98 15.00 -1.32
CA ALA A 74 7.25 15.98 -0.52
C ALA A 74 8.13 16.59 0.58
N ARG A 75 8.91 15.78 1.30
CA ARG A 75 9.85 16.28 2.32
C ARG A 75 10.91 17.20 1.70
N ARG A 76 11.44 16.88 0.53
CA ARG A 76 12.41 17.73 -0.17
C ARG A 76 11.80 19.08 -0.53
N THR A 77 10.56 19.09 -1.03
CA THR A 77 9.84 20.33 -1.37
C THR A 77 9.58 21.19 -0.12
N LEU A 78 9.16 20.57 0.99
CA LEU A 78 8.83 21.28 2.23
C LEU A 78 10.05 21.72 3.07
N GLN A 79 11.25 21.20 2.78
CA GLN A 79 12.49 21.61 3.45
C GLN A 79 13.04 22.95 2.93
N VAL A 80 12.55 23.45 1.80
CA VAL A 80 12.99 24.73 1.24
C VAL A 80 12.52 25.85 2.15
N GLN A 81 13.47 26.50 2.83
CA GLN A 81 13.18 27.62 3.72
C GLN A 81 13.15 28.93 2.90
N PRO A 82 12.02 29.65 2.87
CA PRO A 82 11.91 30.86 2.07
C PRO A 82 12.78 31.98 2.65
N GLN A 83 13.49 32.70 1.78
CA GLN A 83 14.39 33.81 2.12
C GLN A 83 13.86 35.18 1.65
N SER A 84 12.74 35.21 0.94
CA SER A 84 12.08 36.43 0.43
C SER A 84 10.55 36.28 0.43
N LEU A 85 9.84 37.40 0.31
CA LEU A 85 8.37 37.43 0.31
C LEU A 85 7.75 36.59 -0.82
N ASP A 86 8.31 36.68 -2.04
CA ASP A 86 7.82 35.89 -3.18
C ASP A 86 8.00 34.39 -2.94
N GLN A 87 9.13 33.99 -2.35
CA GLN A 87 9.42 32.59 -2.01
C GLN A 87 8.49 32.03 -0.92
N VAL A 88 7.90 32.88 -0.07
CA VAL A 88 6.90 32.46 0.92
C VAL A 88 5.60 32.06 0.21
N GLY A 89 5.17 32.86 -0.78
CA GLY A 89 3.98 32.54 -1.57
C GLY A 89 4.12 31.22 -2.31
N GLU A 90 5.30 30.98 -2.89
CA GLU A 90 5.66 29.71 -3.54
C GLU A 90 5.67 28.53 -2.54
N ALA A 91 6.30 28.70 -1.38
CA ALA A 91 6.33 27.67 -0.33
C ALA A 91 4.92 27.32 0.18
N HIS A 92 4.04 28.31 0.31
CA HIS A 92 2.64 28.08 0.68
C HIS A 92 1.88 27.31 -0.40
N THR A 93 2.09 27.65 -1.68
CA THR A 93 1.49 26.96 -2.81
C THR A 93 1.91 25.49 -2.85
N HIS A 94 3.21 25.22 -2.73
CA HIS A 94 3.73 23.85 -2.64
C HIS A 94 3.20 23.07 -1.44
N TYR A 95 3.05 23.73 -0.29
CA TYR A 95 2.43 23.10 0.88
C TYR A 95 0.99 22.64 0.60
N ILE A 96 0.18 23.49 -0.05
CA ILE A 96 -1.20 23.13 -0.43
C ILE A 96 -1.20 21.94 -1.38
N GLU A 97 -0.36 21.96 -2.42
CA GLU A 97 -0.26 20.88 -3.41
C GLU A 97 0.15 19.55 -2.75
N VAL A 98 1.15 19.57 -1.88
CA VAL A 98 1.62 18.39 -1.15
C VAL A 98 0.52 17.86 -0.22
N THR A 99 -0.18 18.75 0.48
CA THR A 99 -1.28 18.37 1.38
C THR A 99 -2.43 17.71 0.62
N GLN A 100 -2.81 18.27 -0.54
CA GLN A 100 -3.84 17.66 -1.40
C GLN A 100 -3.42 16.28 -1.92
N LYS A 101 -2.19 16.13 -2.38
CA LYS A 101 -1.66 14.82 -2.80
C LYS A 101 -1.56 13.84 -1.64
N ALA A 102 -1.26 14.30 -0.43
CA ALA A 102 -1.20 13.45 0.76
C ALA A 102 -2.58 12.84 1.09
N LEU A 103 -3.67 13.57 0.86
CA LEU A 103 -5.04 13.03 1.01
C LEU A 103 -5.30 11.88 0.03
N GLN A 104 -4.85 11.99 -1.22
CA GLN A 104 -4.97 10.90 -2.20
C GLN A 104 -4.09 9.70 -1.83
N MET A 105 -2.88 9.96 -1.32
CA MET A 105 -1.95 8.91 -0.94
C MET A 105 -2.39 8.14 0.32
N GLN A 106 -3.24 8.75 1.16
CA GLN A 106 -3.87 8.06 2.29
C GLN A 106 -4.67 6.82 1.84
N GLU A 107 -5.39 6.92 0.72
CA GLU A 107 -6.12 5.77 0.16
C GLU A 107 -5.16 4.63 -0.23
N VAL A 108 -4.00 4.97 -0.78
CA VAL A 108 -2.96 3.99 -1.14
C VAL A 108 -2.39 3.31 0.11
N VAL A 109 -2.16 4.06 1.19
CA VAL A 109 -1.69 3.50 2.47
C VAL A 109 -2.72 2.54 3.06
N GLU A 110 -4.01 2.88 3.02
CA GLU A 110 -5.09 2.01 3.47
C GLU A 110 -5.19 0.73 2.62
N GLU A 111 -5.04 0.86 1.30
CA GLU A 111 -4.99 -0.27 0.37
C GLU A 111 -3.79 -1.18 0.63
N VAL A 112 -2.60 -0.63 0.90
CA VAL A 112 -1.41 -1.40 1.33
C VAL A 112 -1.72 -2.23 2.56
N GLN A 113 -2.32 -1.62 3.59
CA GLN A 113 -2.68 -2.33 4.81
C GLN A 113 -3.73 -3.42 4.57
N ARG A 114 -4.72 -3.14 3.71
CA ARG A 114 -5.77 -4.09 3.34
C ARG A 114 -5.20 -5.30 2.59
N LYS A 115 -4.37 -5.06 1.56
CA LYS A 115 -3.66 -6.10 0.81
C LYS A 115 -2.75 -6.93 1.72
N ASN A 116 -1.99 -6.29 2.60
CA ASN A 116 -1.13 -6.97 3.57
C ASN A 116 -1.92 -7.87 4.54
N ARG A 117 -3.09 -7.41 5.03
CA ARG A 117 -3.99 -8.23 5.86
C ARG A 117 -4.53 -9.44 5.08
N THR A 118 -4.95 -9.26 3.83
CA THR A 118 -5.38 -10.36 2.97
C THR A 118 -4.22 -11.35 2.76
N LEU A 119 -3.02 -10.90 2.43
CA LEU A 119 -1.88 -11.80 2.24
C LEU A 119 -1.59 -12.62 3.51
N ALA A 120 -1.53 -11.95 4.67
CA ALA A 120 -1.26 -12.59 5.94
C ALA A 120 -2.34 -13.61 6.35
N SER A 121 -3.61 -13.36 6.05
CA SER A 121 -4.71 -14.28 6.39
C SER A 121 -4.63 -15.60 5.61
N TRP A 122 -4.08 -15.58 4.41
CA TRP A 122 -3.98 -16.76 3.54
C TRP A 122 -2.62 -17.46 3.62
N THR A 123 -1.52 -16.70 3.73
CA THR A 123 -0.14 -17.25 3.63
C THR A 123 0.60 -17.25 4.97
N LYS A 124 0.12 -16.49 5.96
CA LYS A 124 0.83 -16.15 7.21
C LYS A 124 2.14 -15.36 7.00
N GLU A 125 2.39 -14.88 5.79
CA GLU A 125 3.54 -14.02 5.51
C GLU A 125 3.36 -12.64 6.14
N LYS A 126 4.49 -11.99 6.43
CA LYS A 126 4.55 -10.62 6.93
C LYS A 126 5.47 -9.81 6.01
N ILE A 127 5.00 -8.62 5.65
CA ILE A 127 5.80 -7.66 4.87
C ILE A 127 6.28 -6.57 5.82
N GLU A 128 7.54 -6.65 6.25
CA GLU A 128 8.15 -5.71 7.21
C GLU A 128 8.15 -4.26 6.70
N GLN A 129 8.23 -4.08 5.38
CA GLN A 129 8.18 -2.78 4.72
C GLN A 129 6.85 -2.06 4.96
N VAL A 130 5.75 -2.79 5.19
CA VAL A 130 4.44 -2.17 5.49
C VAL A 130 4.46 -1.50 6.87
N SER A 131 5.08 -2.14 7.86
CA SER A 131 5.23 -1.51 9.19
C SER A 131 6.15 -0.29 9.13
N ALA A 132 7.26 -0.37 8.39
CA ALA A 132 8.16 0.76 8.20
C ALA A 132 7.49 1.92 7.47
N LEU A 133 6.68 1.62 6.45
CA LEU A 133 5.89 2.60 5.72
C LEU A 133 4.91 3.31 6.65
N THR A 134 4.21 2.57 7.50
CA THR A 134 3.20 3.13 8.42
C THR A 134 3.83 4.17 9.34
N VAL A 135 4.98 3.84 9.94
CA VAL A 135 5.74 4.79 10.77
C VAL A 135 6.22 5.99 9.96
N THR A 136 6.71 5.77 8.73
CA THR A 136 7.19 6.84 7.84
C THR A 136 6.06 7.81 7.46
N TRP A 137 4.88 7.25 7.18
CA TRP A 137 3.67 7.98 6.84
C TRP A 137 3.13 8.80 8.02
N ASP A 138 3.01 8.20 9.19
CA ASP A 138 2.53 8.90 10.41
C ASP A 138 3.45 10.06 10.79
N ASN A 139 4.77 9.86 10.66
CA ASN A 139 5.76 10.93 10.84
C ASN A 139 5.58 12.05 9.81
N PHE A 140 5.32 11.71 8.55
CA PHE A 140 5.08 12.68 7.49
C PHE A 140 3.79 13.49 7.71
N GLN A 141 2.70 12.84 8.12
CA GLN A 141 1.43 13.48 8.49
C GLN A 141 1.64 14.49 9.65
N SER A 142 2.41 14.09 10.66
CA SER A 142 2.80 14.96 11.78
C SER A 142 3.63 16.16 11.32
N GLN A 143 4.56 15.96 10.38
CA GLN A 143 5.34 17.04 9.77
C GLN A 143 4.47 18.02 8.99
N LEU A 144 3.50 17.55 8.21
CA LEU A 144 2.56 18.41 7.48
C LEU A 144 1.76 19.30 8.44
N SER A 145 1.24 18.71 9.52
CA SER A 145 0.49 19.43 10.54
C SER A 145 1.34 20.53 11.20
N ASN A 146 2.62 20.25 11.46
CA ASN A 146 3.56 21.24 11.98
C ASN A 146 3.90 22.34 10.96
N GLN A 147 4.06 21.99 9.68
CA GLN A 147 4.32 22.96 8.61
C GLN A 147 3.15 23.95 8.45
N GLN A 148 1.90 23.48 8.58
CA GLN A 148 0.72 24.35 8.59
C GLN A 148 0.84 25.49 9.61
N TYR A 149 1.28 25.15 10.82
CA TYR A 149 1.46 26.10 11.92
C TYR A 149 2.61 27.09 11.65
N LEU A 150 3.72 26.61 11.11
CA LEU A 150 4.89 27.44 10.81
C LEU A 150 4.61 28.45 9.70
N ILE A 151 3.91 28.04 8.63
CA ILE A 151 3.51 28.96 7.55
C ILE A 151 2.57 30.05 8.09
N GLY A 152 1.63 29.71 8.97
CA GLY A 152 0.76 30.69 9.63
C GLY A 152 1.55 31.76 10.39
N LYS A 153 2.55 31.35 11.18
CA LYS A 153 3.46 32.28 11.88
C LYS A 153 4.28 33.15 10.96
N GLN A 154 4.78 32.58 9.86
CA GLN A 154 5.57 33.33 8.88
C GLN A 154 4.71 34.44 8.27
N VAL A 155 3.46 34.14 7.88
CA VAL A 155 2.51 35.13 7.35
C VAL A 155 2.27 36.28 8.33
N GLU A 156 2.07 35.98 9.63
CA GLU A 156 1.91 37.01 10.66
C GLU A 156 3.15 37.89 10.82
N THR A 157 4.34 37.29 10.81
CA THR A 157 5.61 38.02 10.93
C THR A 157 5.82 38.97 9.74
N MET A 158 5.47 38.53 8.54
CA MET A 158 5.53 39.37 7.32
C MET A 158 4.56 40.53 7.37
N LYS A 159 3.33 40.32 7.84
CA LYS A 159 2.34 41.40 8.01
C LYS A 159 2.88 42.49 8.95
N ASN A 160 3.54 42.10 10.04
CA ASN A 160 4.12 43.05 10.99
C ASN A 160 5.31 43.83 10.40
N ASN A 161 6.17 43.17 9.60
CA ASN A 161 7.31 43.83 8.94
C ASN A 161 6.90 44.81 7.82
N LEU A 162 5.79 44.53 7.13
CA LEU A 162 5.22 45.44 6.14
C LEU A 162 4.60 46.68 6.80
N MET A 163 3.94 46.52 7.96
CA MET A 163 3.38 47.65 8.71
C MET A 163 4.50 48.58 9.24
N THR A 164 5.60 48.03 9.75
CA THR A 164 6.72 48.86 10.24
C THR A 164 7.48 49.60 9.13
N SER A 165 7.48 49.08 7.90
CA SER A 165 8.13 49.73 6.74
C SER A 165 7.26 50.81 6.08
N VAL A 166 5.95 50.82 6.33
CA VAL A 166 5.02 51.87 5.86
C VAL A 166 4.94 53.04 6.85
N ASP A 167 5.29 52.80 8.11
CA ASP A 167 5.30 53.80 9.19
C ASP A 167 6.67 54.48 9.40
N SER A 168 7.65 54.26 8.52
CA SER A 168 9.00 54.89 8.51
C SER A 168 9.20 55.78 7.29
#